data_AF-A0A381CYX0-F1
#
_entry.id   AF-A0A381CYX0-F1
#
_cell.length_a   1.000
_cell.length_b   1.000
_cell.length_c   1.000
_cell.angle_alpha   90.00
_cell.angle_beta   90.00
_cell.angle_gamma   90.00
#
_symmetry.space_group_name_H-M   'P 1'
#
loop_
_entity.id
_entity.type
_entity.pdbx_description
1 polymer ?
#
loop_
_entity_poly.entity_id
_entity_poly.type
_entity_poly.pdbx_seq_one_letter_code
_entity_poly.pdbx_strand_id
1 'polypeptide(L)' 'MVFKVPSLRNIAKTAPYFHDGSIPTLDACVQFMAYYQLGKFLDQGTVDNIVAFLESLTGEYHDK' A
#
# COMPACT_ATOMS: atom_id res chain seq x y z
N MET A 1 -12.99 4.31 16.63
CA MET A 1 -13.07 3.08 15.82
C MET A 1 -11.65 2.59 15.59
N VAL A 2 -11.41 1.28 15.60
CA VAL A 2 -10.08 0.68 15.37
C VAL A 2 -10.19 -0.33 14.24
N PHE A 3 -9.19 -0.37 13.38
CA PHE A 3 -9.12 -1.30 12.24
C PHE A 3 -7.98 -2.28 12.44
N LYS A 4 -8.16 -3.52 11.97
CA LYS A 4 -7.09 -4.51 11.92
C LYS A 4 -6.08 -4.11 10.84
N VAL A 5 -4.78 -4.20 11.16
CA VAL A 5 -3.71 -4.01 10.17
C VAL A 5 -3.79 -5.15 9.14
N PRO A 6 -3.99 -4.87 7.84
CA PRO A 6 -4.07 -5.88 6.81
C PRO A 6 -2.70 -6.48 6.47
N SER A 7 -2.69 -7.67 5.88
CA SER A 7 -1.50 -8.19 5.19
C SER A 7 -1.23 -7.34 3.95
N LEU A 8 0.04 -7.14 3.61
CA LEU A 8 0.47 -6.43 2.40
C LEU A 8 0.86 -7.36 1.25
N ARG A 9 0.74 -8.69 1.42
CA ARG A 9 0.96 -9.64 0.31
C ARG A 9 -0.06 -9.38 -0.80
N ASN A 10 0.42 -9.33 -2.05
CA ASN A 10 -0.37 -8.99 -3.24
C ASN A 10 -0.97 -7.57 -3.25
N ILE A 11 -0.52 -6.65 -2.40
CA ILE A 11 -1.10 -5.30 -2.31
C ILE A 11 -1.11 -4.54 -3.63
N ALA A 12 -0.10 -4.74 -4.49
CA ALA A 12 -0.05 -4.12 -5.81
C ALA A 12 -1.18 -4.55 -6.76
N LYS A 13 -1.97 -5.57 -6.40
CA LYS A 13 -3.09 -6.11 -7.18
C LYS A 13 -4.45 -6.00 -6.46
N THR A 14 -4.53 -5.28 -5.35
CA THR A 14 -5.75 -5.18 -4.52
C THR A 14 -6.27 -3.75 -4.39
N ALA A 15 -6.01 -2.89 -5.39
CA ALA A 15 -6.66 -1.59 -5.45
C ALA A 15 -8.19 -1.76 -5.62
N PRO A 16 -9.00 -0.82 -5.11
CA PRO A 16 -8.62 0.35 -4.34
C PRO A 16 -8.29 0.05 -2.86
N TYR A 17 -7.59 0.97 -2.21
CA TYR A 17 -7.00 0.81 -0.87
C TYR A 17 -7.86 1.43 0.24
N PHE A 18 -7.52 1.04 1.48
CA PHE A 18 -8.22 1.35 2.74
C PHE A 18 -9.55 0.62 2.90
N HIS A 19 -10.17 0.78 4.07
CA HIS A 19 -11.36 0.00 4.48
C HIS A 19 -12.63 0.36 3.69
N ASP A 20 -12.63 1.53 3.07
CA ASP A 20 -13.72 2.07 2.27
C ASP A 20 -13.39 2.17 0.77
N GLY A 21 -12.20 1.72 0.36
CA GLY A 21 -11.76 1.80 -1.04
C GLY A 21 -11.55 3.24 -1.54
N SER A 22 -11.30 4.20 -0.65
CA SER A 22 -11.19 5.62 -1.00
C SER A 22 -9.93 5.99 -1.79
N ILE A 23 -8.87 5.19 -1.72
CA ILE A 23 -7.58 5.52 -2.33
C ILE A 23 -7.30 4.65 -3.57
N PRO A 24 -7.15 5.22 -4.76
CA PRO A 24 -7.06 4.44 -5.99
C PRO A 24 -5.65 3.89 -6.29
N THR A 25 -4.59 4.52 -5.78
CA THR A 25 -3.21 4.24 -6.19
C THR A 25 -2.30 3.91 -5.01
N LEU A 26 -1.29 3.06 -5.27
CA LEU A 26 -0.42 2.50 -4.23
C LEU A 26 0.52 3.57 -3.64
N ASP A 27 1.00 4.49 -4.47
CA ASP A 27 1.80 5.66 -4.06
C ASP A 27 1.03 6.55 -3.08
N ALA A 28 -0.23 6.89 -3.40
CA ALA A 28 -1.10 7.66 -2.53
C ALA A 28 -1.38 6.91 -1.22
N CYS A 29 -1.60 5.59 -1.29
CA CYS A 29 -1.77 4.74 -0.11
C CYS A 29 -0.55 4.82 0.83
N VAL A 30 0.67 4.71 0.29
CA VAL A 30 1.92 4.83 1.05
C VAL A 30 2.05 6.21 1.69
N GLN A 31 1.81 7.28 0.92
CA GLN A 31 1.93 8.66 1.41
C GLN A 31 0.94 8.94 2.54
N PHE A 32 -0.32 8.55 2.38
CA PHE A 32 -1.35 8.72 3.40
C PHE A 32 -1.06 7.87 4.64
N MET A 33 -0.54 6.66 4.50
CA MET A 33 -0.14 5.83 5.64
C MET A 33 1.03 6.46 6.43
N ALA A 34 2.03 7.01 5.73
CA ALA A 34 3.12 7.72 6.38
C ALA A 34 2.62 8.95 7.16
N TYR A 35 1.67 9.69 6.59
CA TYR A 35 1.07 10.83 7.26
C TYR A 35 0.23 10.42 8.47
N TYR A 36 -0.75 9.52 8.29
CA TYR A 36 -1.70 9.18 9.35
C TYR A 36 -1.06 8.43 10.52
N GLN A 37 -0.06 7.59 10.27
CA GLN A 37 0.54 6.76 11.31
C GLN A 37 1.78 7.39 11.94
N LEU A 38 2.55 8.17 11.17
CA LEU A 38 3.85 8.68 11.59
C LEU A 38 3.93 10.22 11.61
N GLY A 39 2.92 10.91 11.09
CA GLY A 39 2.93 12.38 10.96
C GLY A 39 3.95 12.89 9.94
N LYS A 40 4.32 12.08 8.93
CA LYS A 40 5.37 12.41 7.97
C LYS A 40 4.83 12.55 6.55
N PHE A 41 5.42 13.49 5.81
CA PHE A 41 5.37 13.54 4.36
C PHE A 41 6.70 13.00 3.84
N LEU A 42 6.64 11.94 3.04
CA LEU A 42 7.81 11.37 2.40
C LEU A 42 8.12 12.12 1.10
N ASP A 43 9.39 12.16 0.71
CA ASP A 43 9.78 12.56 -0.64
C ASP A 43 9.41 11.47 -1.65
N GLN A 44 9.29 11.84 -2.92
CA GLN A 44 8.84 10.93 -3.96
C GLN A 44 9.77 9.72 -4.13
N GLY A 45 11.09 9.90 -4.01
CA GLY A 45 12.03 8.79 -4.16
C GLY A 45 11.87 7.74 -3.06
N THR A 46 11.59 8.16 -1.82
CA THR A 46 11.25 7.24 -0.74
C THR A 46 9.93 6.51 -1.01
N VAL A 47 8.89 7.22 -1.49
CA VAL A 47 7.61 6.59 -1.86
C VAL A 47 7.83 5.54 -2.96
N ASP A 48 8.57 5.88 -4.02
CA ASP A 48 8.85 4.99 -5.14
C ASP A 48 9.58 3.72 -4.68
N ASN A 49 10.57 3.86 -3.79
CA ASN A 49 11.30 2.71 -3.22
C ASN A 49 10.38 1.80 -2.39
N ILE A 50 9.47 2.37 -1.60
CA ILE A 50 8.49 1.58 -0.83
C ILE A 50 7.52 0.89 -1.77
N VAL A 51 7.01 1.58 -2.79
CA VAL A 51 6.11 1.02 -3.80
C VAL A 51 6.80 -0.15 -4.52
N ALA A 52 8.04 0.02 -4.97
CA ALA A 52 8.80 -1.05 -5.62
C ALA A 52 8.98 -2.27 -4.71
N PHE A 53 9.25 -2.05 -3.41
CA PHE A 53 9.27 -3.13 -2.43
C PHE A 53 7.90 -3.83 -2.31
N LEU A 54 6.80 -3.08 -2.22
CA LEU A 54 5.45 -3.64 -2.11
C LEU A 54 5.02 -4.40 -3.37
N GLU A 55 5.45 -3.97 -4.55
CA GLU A 55 5.24 -4.69 -5.81
C GLU A 55 5.91 -6.07 -5.79
N SER A 56 7.09 -6.19 -5.17
CA SER A 56 7.79 -7.46 -5.00
C SER A 56 7.04 -8.48 -4.13
N LEU A 57 6.02 -8.04 -3.39
CA LEU A 57 5.16 -8.92 -2.56
C LEU A 57 4.03 -9.57 -3.36
N THR A 58 4.00 -9.38 -4.68
CA THR A 58 3.02 -10.00 -5.58
C THR A 58 3.45 -11.42 -5.92
N GLY A 59 2.67 -12.40 -5.47
CA GLY A 59 2.87 -13.80 -5.84
C GLY A 59 2.26 -14.13 -7.20
N GLU A 60 2.76 -15.20 -7.81
CA GLU A 60 2.15 -15.80 -8.98
C GLU A 60 1.03 -16.77 -8.55
N TYR A 61 -0.08 -16.72 -9.27
CA TYR A 61 -1.14 -17.72 -9.15
C TYR A 61 -0.99 -18.72 -10.28
N HIS A 62 -0.68 -19.97 -9.94
CA HIS A 62 -0.64 -21.06 -10.92
C HIS A 62 -1.93 -21.87 -10.74
N ASP A 63 -2.80 -21.82 -11.75
CA ASP A 63 -3.92 -22.76 -11.85
C ASP A 63 -3.35 -24.18 -12.01
N LYS A 64 -3.91 -25.14 -11.25
CA LYS A 64 -3.62 -26.57 -11.41
C LYS A 64 -4.46 -27.19 -12.51
#